data_AF-S4XPE1-F1
#
_entry.id   AF-S4XPE1-F1
#
_cell.length_a   1.000
_cell.length_b   1.000
_cell.length_c   1.000
_cell.angle_alpha   90.00
_cell.angle_beta   90.00
_cell.angle_gamma   90.00
#
_symmetry.space_group_name_H-M   'P 1'
#
loop_
_entity.id
_entity.type
_entity.pdbx_description
1 polymer ?
#
loop_
_entity_poly.entity_id
_entity_poly.type
_entity_poly.pdbx_seq_one_letter_code
_entity_poly.pdbx_strand_id
1 'polypeptide(L)'
;MRAPLQGDQAGAAQRARWVDAGNMANGFLVFGNVVTGFIAIGNVARGFIAIGNVAVGVVAIGNVAFGVVGGFGATIAVGAFAAAGVLSFPVLDGAAGVASATDLHLILSVFPIVLWFVAARLFPGRRAPRLGPSPELTPLRALLRGERADGWVRARVERAGAGALRLAQGGARLELPATPEALGAGGPLLPEGGSARLFAYVRAEEHVRGGEGGYREAQRRERVLTVADLVRPPAWVPPWLDGGEAQWWLSRAWQVGAVVAAVLRAAQLVAGAMG
;
A
#
# COMPACT_ATOMS: atom_id res chain seq x y z
N MET A 1 71.40 1.27 -8.48
CA MET A 1 70.14 1.99 -8.77
C MET A 1 69.07 0.98 -9.15
N ARG A 2 68.16 0.66 -8.22
CA ARG A 2 66.91 -0.07 -8.52
C ARG A 2 65.78 0.85 -8.08
N ALA A 3 64.94 1.24 -9.02
CA ALA A 3 63.77 2.07 -8.76
C ALA A 3 62.79 1.31 -7.85
N PRO A 4 62.18 1.97 -6.84
CA PRO A 4 61.11 1.35 -6.08
C PRO A 4 59.86 1.24 -6.98
N LEU A 5 59.31 0.03 -7.01
CA LEU A 5 58.07 -0.30 -7.70
C LEU A 5 56.91 0.50 -7.07
N GLN A 6 56.21 1.27 -7.90
CA GLN A 6 54.90 1.87 -7.61
C GLN A 6 53.89 0.76 -7.32
N GLY A 7 53.75 0.38 -6.06
CA GLY A 7 52.70 -0.49 -5.56
C GLY A 7 52.02 0.19 -4.39
N ASP A 8 51.14 1.16 -4.66
CA ASP A 8 50.41 1.88 -3.61
C ASP A 8 48.99 2.31 -4.01
N GLN A 9 48.31 1.52 -4.86
CA GLN A 9 46.94 1.81 -5.32
C GLN A 9 45.93 0.68 -5.06
N ALA A 10 46.25 -0.27 -4.20
CA ALA A 10 45.32 -1.33 -3.79
C ALA A 10 45.14 -1.33 -2.27
N GLY A 11 44.21 -0.54 -1.74
CA GLY A 11 43.92 -0.64 -0.30
C GLY A 11 43.20 0.52 0.39
N ALA A 12 42.78 1.57 -0.31
CA ALA A 12 41.86 2.53 0.31
C ALA A 12 40.43 1.99 0.16
N ALA A 13 39.91 1.37 1.22
CA ALA A 13 38.48 1.14 1.36
C ALA A 13 37.76 2.49 1.20
N GLN A 14 37.26 2.74 -0.01
CA GLN A 14 36.57 3.96 -0.42
C GLN A 14 35.35 4.09 0.50
N ARG A 15 35.42 4.99 1.49
CA ARG A 15 34.25 5.37 2.28
C ARG A 15 33.14 5.71 1.29
N ALA A 16 31.99 5.04 1.38
CA ALA A 16 30.84 5.33 0.54
C ALA A 16 30.50 6.82 0.66
N ARG A 17 30.92 7.60 -0.34
CA ARG A 17 30.57 9.01 -0.42
C ARG A 17 29.11 9.06 -0.87
N TRP A 18 28.36 9.99 -0.29
CA TRP A 18 27.00 10.26 -0.72
C TRP A 18 26.95 10.59 -2.22
N VAL A 19 27.97 11.30 -2.71
CA VAL A 19 28.19 11.60 -4.12
C VAL A 19 29.65 11.36 -4.48
N ASP A 20 29.91 10.65 -5.57
CA ASP A 20 31.25 10.40 -6.10
C ASP A 20 31.30 10.52 -7.63
N ALA A 21 32.42 10.97 -8.18
CA ALA A 21 32.61 11.10 -9.62
C ALA A 21 34.04 10.78 -10.05
N GLY A 22 34.21 9.97 -11.10
CA GLY A 22 35.53 9.59 -11.58
C GLY A 22 35.51 8.46 -12.60
N ASN A 23 36.68 8.07 -13.11
CA ASN A 23 36.77 6.96 -14.05
C ASN A 23 36.32 5.63 -13.42
N MET A 24 36.62 5.46 -12.13
CA MET A 24 36.10 4.42 -11.24
C MET A 24 35.59 5.09 -9.96
N ALA A 25 34.28 4.99 -9.70
CA ALA A 25 33.66 5.65 -8.55
C ALA A 25 32.62 4.76 -7.87
N ASN A 26 32.49 4.91 -6.54
CA ASN A 26 31.58 4.11 -5.70
C ASN A 26 30.88 4.98 -4.65
N GLY A 27 29.56 4.79 -4.46
CA GLY A 27 28.80 5.65 -3.56
C GLY A 27 27.28 5.51 -3.67
N PHE A 28 26.53 6.44 -3.06
CA PHE A 28 25.06 6.43 -3.17
C PHE A 28 24.60 6.96 -4.54
N LEU A 29 25.11 8.13 -4.95
CA LEU A 29 24.89 8.72 -6.28
C LEU A 29 26.24 8.88 -6.98
N VAL A 30 26.42 8.22 -8.13
CA VAL A 30 27.74 8.11 -8.75
C VAL A 30 27.72 8.38 -10.25
N PHE A 31 28.72 9.13 -10.73
CA PHE A 31 28.93 9.47 -12.15
C PHE A 31 30.32 9.06 -12.65
N GLY A 32 30.42 8.44 -13.83
CA GLY A 32 31.73 8.01 -14.31
C GLY A 32 31.73 7.06 -15.51
N ASN A 33 32.88 6.47 -15.82
CA ASN A 33 32.98 5.45 -16.87
C ASN A 33 32.60 4.06 -16.35
N VAL A 34 33.13 3.67 -15.19
CA VAL A 34 32.79 2.41 -14.51
C VAL A 34 32.36 2.74 -13.08
N VAL A 35 31.07 2.60 -12.79
CA VAL A 35 30.49 3.09 -11.54
C VAL A 35 29.62 2.06 -10.84
N THR A 36 29.72 2.00 -9.51
CA THR A 36 28.83 1.18 -8.67
C THR A 36 28.18 2.02 -7.59
N GLY A 37 26.85 2.04 -7.51
CA GLY A 37 26.15 2.78 -6.47
C GLY A 37 24.67 2.45 -6.34
N PHE A 38 23.94 3.17 -5.50
CA PHE A 38 22.49 3.00 -5.44
C PHE A 38 21.83 3.58 -6.69
N ILE A 39 22.27 4.77 -7.10
CA ILE A 39 22.00 5.42 -8.39
C ILE A 39 23.34 5.59 -9.10
N ALA A 40 23.52 4.88 -10.22
CA ALA A 40 24.78 4.85 -10.94
C ALA A 40 24.57 5.28 -12.40
N ILE A 41 25.32 6.30 -12.85
CA ILE A 41 25.22 6.88 -14.19
C ILE A 41 26.60 6.85 -14.85
N GLY A 42 26.74 6.07 -15.93
CA GLY A 42 28.04 5.91 -16.57
C GLY A 42 28.07 4.97 -17.76
N ASN A 43 29.21 4.82 -18.43
CA ASN A 43 29.32 3.89 -19.56
C ASN A 43 29.04 2.44 -19.14
N VAL A 44 29.57 2.04 -17.98
CA VAL A 44 29.27 0.78 -17.30
C VAL A 44 28.76 1.13 -15.90
N ALA A 45 27.46 0.95 -15.68
CA ALA A 45 26.77 1.32 -14.45
C ALA A 45 26.20 0.10 -13.73
N ARG A 46 26.49 -0.03 -12.44
CA ARG A 46 25.91 -1.06 -11.56
C ARG A 46 25.21 -0.45 -10.37
N GLY A 47 23.94 -0.76 -10.14
CA GLY A 47 23.21 -0.21 -9.00
C GLY A 47 21.78 -0.68 -8.81
N PHE A 48 21.04 -0.04 -7.91
CA PHE A 48 19.59 -0.26 -7.84
C PHE A 48 18.91 0.40 -9.04
N ILE A 49 19.33 1.62 -9.36
CA ILE A 49 19.03 2.33 -10.61
C ILE A 49 20.34 2.51 -11.37
N ALA A 50 20.45 1.90 -12.54
CA ALA A 50 21.64 1.96 -13.39
C ALA A 50 21.28 2.58 -14.75
N ILE A 51 22.02 3.63 -15.14
CA ILE A 51 21.86 4.31 -16.44
C ILE A 51 23.21 4.30 -17.15
N GLY A 52 23.28 3.70 -18.34
CA GLY A 52 24.56 3.58 -19.04
C GLY A 52 24.52 2.88 -20.38
N ASN A 53 25.66 2.77 -21.07
CA ASN A 53 25.73 1.91 -22.26
C ASN A 53 25.57 0.43 -21.88
N VAL A 54 26.17 0.05 -20.74
CA VAL A 54 25.97 -1.23 -20.08
C VAL A 54 25.45 -0.96 -18.66
N ALA A 55 24.19 -1.29 -18.40
CA ALA A 55 23.52 -1.04 -17.14
C ALA A 55 23.10 -2.36 -16.46
N VAL A 56 23.47 -2.53 -15.19
CA VAL A 56 23.10 -3.69 -14.38
C VAL A 56 22.43 -3.22 -13.08
N GLY A 57 21.14 -3.50 -12.91
CA GLY A 57 20.42 -3.07 -11.72
C GLY A 57 18.98 -3.56 -11.61
N VAL A 58 18.27 -3.16 -10.56
CA VAL A 58 16.83 -3.47 -10.45
C VAL A 58 16.06 -2.72 -11.54
N VAL A 59 16.40 -1.44 -11.72
CA VAL A 59 16.00 -0.60 -12.85
C VAL A 59 17.24 -0.34 -13.71
N ALA A 60 17.24 -0.83 -14.94
CA ALA A 60 18.39 -0.70 -15.85
C ALA A 60 17.98 -0.01 -17.17
N ILE A 61 18.62 1.11 -17.47
CA ILE A 61 18.39 1.93 -18.68
C ILE A 61 19.69 2.01 -19.46
N GLY A 62 19.70 1.54 -20.70
CA GLY A 62 20.94 1.49 -21.47
C GLY A 62 20.90 0.65 -22.73
N ASN A 63 21.88 0.79 -23.62
CA ASN A 63 21.98 -0.02 -24.85
C ASN A 63 22.02 -1.53 -24.55
N VAL A 64 22.70 -1.90 -23.47
CA VAL A 64 22.72 -3.25 -22.89
C VAL A 64 22.24 -3.13 -21.44
N ALA A 65 21.05 -3.66 -21.13
CA ALA A 65 20.45 -3.54 -19.81
C ALA A 65 20.12 -4.91 -19.20
N PHE A 66 20.61 -5.15 -17.98
CA PHE A 66 20.32 -6.34 -17.18
C PHE A 66 19.59 -5.92 -15.90
N GLY A 67 18.32 -6.27 -15.76
CA GLY A 67 17.55 -5.89 -14.57
C GLY A 67 16.14 -6.45 -14.46
N VAL A 68 15.52 -6.29 -13.29
CA VAL A 68 14.13 -6.75 -13.07
C VAL A 68 13.17 -5.95 -13.96
N VAL A 69 13.36 -4.63 -13.97
CA VAL A 69 12.68 -3.68 -14.86
C VAL A 69 13.77 -3.07 -15.74
N GLY A 70 13.99 -3.68 -16.90
CA GLY A 70 15.13 -3.35 -17.76
C GLY A 70 14.70 -2.91 -19.15
N GLY A 71 15.60 -2.23 -19.85
CA GLY A 71 15.53 -2.19 -21.31
C GLY A 71 14.89 -0.97 -21.95
N PHE A 72 14.47 0.04 -21.19
CA PHE A 72 13.98 1.30 -21.78
C PHE A 72 15.04 1.91 -22.71
N GLY A 73 14.84 1.81 -24.03
CA GLY A 73 15.77 2.28 -25.06
C GLY A 73 16.95 1.35 -25.36
N ALA A 74 16.93 0.09 -24.90
CA ALA A 74 18.03 -0.86 -25.08
C ALA A 74 18.00 -1.55 -26.44
N THR A 75 19.18 -1.80 -27.01
CA THR A 75 19.38 -2.74 -28.12
C THR A 75 19.25 -4.18 -27.60
N ILE A 76 19.78 -4.46 -26.40
CA ILE A 76 19.74 -5.77 -25.75
C ILE A 76 19.24 -5.59 -24.31
N ALA A 77 18.13 -6.23 -23.96
CA ALA A 77 17.65 -6.25 -22.57
C ALA A 77 17.34 -7.65 -22.09
N VAL A 78 17.76 -7.95 -20.86
CA VAL A 78 17.43 -9.19 -20.15
C VAL A 78 16.80 -8.81 -18.82
N GLY A 79 15.53 -9.17 -18.65
CA GLY A 79 14.77 -8.80 -17.46
C GLY A 79 13.39 -9.42 -17.35
N ALA A 80 12.82 -9.35 -16.15
CA ALA A 80 11.44 -9.79 -15.89
C ALA A 80 10.43 -8.95 -16.68
N PHE A 81 10.72 -7.66 -16.86
CA PHE A 81 10.00 -6.75 -17.74
C PHE A 81 11.03 -6.02 -18.61
N ALA A 82 11.12 -6.38 -19.89
CA ALA A 82 12.13 -5.88 -20.82
C ALA A 82 11.50 -5.11 -21.99
N ALA A 83 11.79 -3.81 -22.12
CA ALA A 83 11.27 -2.94 -23.20
C ALA A 83 12.34 -2.60 -24.27
N ALA A 84 13.03 -3.61 -24.82
CA ALA A 84 14.10 -3.38 -25.81
C ALA A 84 13.55 -3.05 -27.22
N GLY A 85 14.31 -2.25 -27.99
CA GLY A 85 13.99 -1.87 -29.37
C GLY A 85 14.50 -2.82 -30.46
N VAL A 86 15.39 -3.79 -30.15
CA VAL A 86 16.00 -4.67 -31.17
C VAL A 86 16.04 -6.16 -30.75
N LEU A 87 16.54 -6.49 -29.56
CA LEU A 87 16.60 -7.85 -29.02
C LEU A 87 16.21 -7.83 -27.54
N SER A 88 14.96 -8.11 -27.23
CA SER A 88 14.54 -8.41 -25.86
C SER A 88 14.59 -9.93 -25.65
N PHE A 89 15.23 -10.36 -24.56
CA PHE A 89 14.98 -11.65 -23.94
C PHE A 89 14.12 -11.40 -22.71
N PRO A 90 12.80 -11.23 -22.91
CA PRO A 90 11.89 -11.07 -21.81
C PRO A 90 11.82 -12.40 -21.07
N VAL A 91 12.09 -12.39 -19.76
CA VAL A 91 11.70 -13.52 -18.91
C VAL A 91 10.16 -13.57 -18.81
N LEU A 92 9.47 -12.46 -19.07
CA LEU A 92 8.02 -12.37 -19.29
C LEU A 92 7.73 -11.31 -20.37
N ASP A 93 7.05 -11.73 -21.46
CA ASP A 93 6.40 -10.96 -22.55
C ASP A 93 7.23 -10.66 -23.82
N GLY A 94 7.03 -11.26 -25.00
CA GLY A 94 5.78 -11.68 -25.62
C GLY A 94 5.60 -10.98 -26.98
N ALA A 95 6.32 -11.42 -28.03
CA ALA A 95 5.95 -11.17 -29.44
C ALA A 95 6.86 -11.91 -30.45
N ALA A 96 8.15 -12.11 -30.15
CA ALA A 96 9.09 -12.78 -31.07
C ALA A 96 9.63 -14.15 -30.57
N GLY A 97 9.37 -14.52 -29.32
CA GLY A 97 9.81 -15.78 -28.70
C GLY A 97 8.78 -16.91 -28.69
N VAL A 98 7.74 -16.84 -29.53
CA VAL A 98 6.62 -17.80 -29.49
C VAL A 98 6.99 -19.17 -30.08
N ALA A 99 8.07 -19.25 -30.87
CA ALA A 99 8.50 -20.52 -31.48
C ALA A 99 9.33 -21.42 -30.54
N SER A 100 9.89 -20.90 -29.44
CA SER A 100 10.75 -21.70 -28.53
C SER A 100 10.14 -21.97 -27.14
N ALA A 101 9.02 -21.33 -26.80
CA ALA A 101 8.37 -21.51 -25.49
C ALA A 101 7.38 -22.69 -25.43
N THR A 102 7.04 -23.32 -26.56
CA THR A 102 6.19 -24.53 -26.54
C THR A 102 6.93 -25.77 -26.00
N ASP A 103 8.26 -25.77 -26.02
CA ASP A 103 9.07 -26.89 -25.53
C ASP A 103 9.59 -26.68 -24.09
N LEU A 104 9.55 -25.45 -23.56
CA LEU A 104 9.94 -25.18 -22.17
C LEU A 104 8.77 -25.36 -21.20
N HIS A 105 8.52 -26.65 -20.96
CA HIS A 105 8.17 -27.27 -19.70
C HIS A 105 6.83 -26.94 -19.04
N LEU A 106 6.01 -27.99 -18.97
CA LEU A 106 4.94 -28.28 -17.99
C LEU A 106 5.21 -27.71 -16.58
N ILE A 107 6.48 -27.62 -16.18
CA ILE A 107 6.91 -27.09 -14.88
C ILE A 107 6.60 -25.59 -14.74
N LEU A 108 6.80 -24.76 -15.77
CA LEU A 108 6.54 -23.32 -15.69
C LEU A 108 5.05 -22.97 -15.73
N SER A 109 4.21 -23.83 -16.31
CA SER A 109 2.76 -23.67 -16.30
C SER A 109 2.11 -24.25 -15.03
N VAL A 110 2.66 -25.33 -14.48
CA VAL A 110 2.16 -25.96 -13.24
C VAL A 110 2.68 -25.26 -11.98
N PHE A 111 3.90 -24.70 -12.00
CA PHE A 111 4.52 -24.08 -10.83
C PHE A 111 3.70 -22.91 -10.24
N PRO A 112 3.15 -21.95 -11.01
CA PRO A 112 2.29 -20.90 -10.47
C PRO A 112 0.99 -21.47 -9.86
N ILE A 113 0.44 -22.52 -10.44
CA ILE A 113 -0.78 -23.19 -9.96
C ILE A 113 -0.50 -23.92 -8.64
N VAL A 114 0.61 -24.66 -8.56
CA VAL A 114 1.05 -25.34 -7.34
C VAL A 114 1.41 -24.34 -6.26
N LEU A 115 2.13 -23.27 -6.60
CA LEU A 115 2.47 -22.19 -5.66
C LEU A 115 1.20 -21.50 -5.13
N TRP A 116 0.21 -21.26 -5.98
CA TRP A 116 -1.10 -20.75 -5.57
C TRP A 116 -1.84 -21.73 -4.66
N PHE A 117 -1.87 -23.02 -4.98
CA PHE A 117 -2.49 -24.05 -4.13
C PHE A 117 -1.79 -24.15 -2.76
N VAL A 118 -0.45 -24.13 -2.75
CA VAL A 118 0.37 -24.15 -1.54
C VAL A 118 0.12 -22.88 -0.73
N ALA A 119 0.07 -21.70 -1.34
CA ALA A 119 -0.28 -20.46 -0.66
C ALA A 119 -1.70 -20.52 -0.09
N ALA A 120 -2.70 -20.99 -0.85
CA ALA A 120 -4.06 -21.15 -0.35
C ALA A 120 -4.18 -22.15 0.81
N ARG A 121 -3.30 -23.17 0.85
CA ARG A 121 -3.26 -24.20 1.91
C ARG A 121 -2.48 -23.75 3.15
N LEU A 122 -1.36 -23.03 2.97
CA LEU A 122 -0.50 -22.52 4.03
C LEU A 122 -1.03 -21.23 4.65
N PHE A 123 -1.82 -20.47 3.89
CA PHE A 123 -2.60 -19.33 4.36
C PHE A 123 -4.10 -19.66 4.28
N PRO A 124 -4.57 -20.71 4.99
CA PRO A 124 -5.99 -21.07 4.98
C PRO A 124 -6.73 -19.86 5.54
N GLY A 125 -7.56 -19.26 4.70
CA GLY A 125 -8.08 -17.91 4.86
C GLY A 125 -8.26 -17.50 6.31
N ARG A 126 -7.26 -16.77 6.83
CA ARG A 126 -7.60 -15.62 7.65
C ARG A 126 -8.31 -14.71 6.67
N ARG A 127 -9.63 -14.92 6.53
CA ARG A 127 -10.53 -13.94 5.93
C ARG A 127 -9.99 -12.62 6.45
N ALA A 128 -9.53 -11.74 5.54
CA ALA A 128 -9.14 -10.38 5.93
C ALA A 128 -10.16 -9.96 6.97
N PRO A 129 -9.72 -9.60 8.21
CA PRO A 129 -10.63 -9.39 9.31
C PRO A 129 -11.72 -8.53 8.74
N ARG A 130 -12.93 -9.10 8.60
CA ARG A 130 -14.05 -8.34 8.07
C ARG A 130 -14.06 -7.16 9.00
N LEU A 131 -13.69 -5.98 8.50
CA LEU A 131 -14.01 -4.74 9.19
C LEU A 131 -15.46 -4.96 9.56
N GLY A 132 -15.73 -5.10 10.86
CA GLY A 132 -17.08 -5.37 11.35
C GLY A 132 -18.02 -4.41 10.63
N PRO A 133 -19.27 -4.83 10.34
CA PRO A 133 -20.19 -4.07 9.48
C PRO A 133 -19.97 -2.59 9.72
N SER A 134 -19.48 -1.88 8.68
CA SER A 134 -19.03 -0.49 8.82
C SER A 134 -20.10 0.23 9.63
N PRO A 135 -19.78 0.69 10.86
CA PRO A 135 -20.81 1.08 11.79
C PRO A 135 -21.72 2.10 11.11
N GLU A 136 -23.04 1.84 11.10
CA GLU A 136 -23.98 2.71 10.41
C GLU A 136 -23.80 4.14 10.92
N LEU A 137 -23.24 4.99 10.04
CA LEU A 137 -22.93 6.36 10.41
C LEU A 137 -24.24 7.14 10.52
N THR A 138 -24.56 7.54 11.74
CA THR A 138 -25.71 8.37 12.03
C THR A 138 -25.25 9.84 12.02
N PRO A 139 -25.89 10.72 11.25
CA PRO A 139 -25.53 12.13 11.27
C PRO A 139 -25.91 12.75 12.62
N LEU A 140 -25.05 13.58 13.21
CA LEU A 140 -25.26 14.18 14.53
C LEU A 140 -26.61 14.91 14.65
N ARG A 141 -27.05 15.56 13.56
CA ARG A 141 -28.36 16.21 13.46
C ARG A 141 -29.56 15.27 13.60
N ALA A 142 -29.43 13.98 13.27
CA ALA A 142 -30.49 13.00 13.45
C ALA A 142 -30.64 12.63 14.93
N LEU A 143 -29.52 12.46 15.63
CA LEU A 143 -29.52 12.21 17.09
C LEU A 143 -30.09 13.41 17.85
N LEU A 144 -29.69 14.62 17.47
CA LEU A 144 -30.20 15.88 18.05
C LEU A 144 -31.71 16.04 17.85
N ARG A 145 -32.23 15.70 16.66
CA ARG A 145 -33.67 15.74 16.36
C ARG A 145 -34.48 14.61 17.01
N GLY A 146 -33.83 13.64 17.63
CA GLY A 146 -34.50 12.48 18.23
C GLY A 146 -34.96 11.44 17.22
N GLU A 147 -34.46 11.50 15.97
CA GLU A 147 -34.77 10.51 14.93
C GLU A 147 -34.15 9.13 15.25
N ARG A 148 -33.06 9.11 16.02
CA ARG A 148 -32.42 7.89 16.54
C ARG A 148 -32.02 8.06 18.01
N ALA A 149 -32.09 6.97 18.77
CA ALA A 149 -31.67 6.95 20.17
C ALA A 149 -30.15 6.86 20.32
N ASP A 150 -29.47 6.15 19.41
CA ASP A 150 -28.03 5.95 19.41
C ASP A 150 -27.46 5.84 17.99
N GLY A 151 -26.14 5.92 17.90
CA GLY A 151 -25.44 5.69 16.64
C GLY A 151 -23.99 6.16 16.64
N TRP A 152 -23.24 5.64 15.67
CA TRP A 152 -21.87 6.09 15.44
C TRP A 152 -21.85 7.38 14.63
N VAL A 153 -21.18 8.40 15.17
CA VAL A 153 -21.04 9.71 14.53
C VAL A 153 -19.60 9.91 14.12
N ARG A 154 -19.37 10.22 12.84
CA ARG A 154 -18.07 10.68 12.36
C ARG A 154 -17.93 12.18 12.61
N ALA A 155 -17.13 12.57 13.60
CA ALA A 155 -16.94 13.96 13.98
C ALA A 155 -15.46 14.29 14.24
N ARG A 156 -15.13 15.57 14.20
CA ARG A 156 -13.90 16.07 14.83
C ARG A 156 -14.20 16.17 16.33
N VAL A 157 -13.46 15.41 17.13
CA VAL A 157 -13.61 15.34 18.59
C VAL A 157 -12.47 16.13 19.22
N GLU A 158 -12.81 16.94 20.21
CA GLU A 158 -11.91 17.77 21.02
C GLU A 158 -12.27 17.56 22.50
N ARG A 159 -11.29 17.56 23.40
CA ARG A 159 -11.56 17.43 24.85
C ARG A 159 -12.10 18.77 25.37
N ALA A 160 -13.28 18.75 25.99
CA ALA A 160 -13.92 19.92 26.58
C ALA A 160 -14.03 19.73 28.10
N GLY A 161 -13.11 20.31 28.86
CA GLY A 161 -13.14 20.23 30.33
C GLY A 161 -13.04 18.82 30.91
N ALA A 162 -13.20 18.72 32.24
CA ALA A 162 -13.13 17.48 33.00
C ALA A 162 -14.41 16.65 32.83
N GLY A 163 -14.54 15.97 31.69
CA GLY A 163 -15.58 14.96 31.49
C GLY A 163 -16.51 15.18 30.30
N ALA A 164 -16.29 16.22 29.49
CA ALA A 164 -17.03 16.42 28.26
C ALA A 164 -16.13 16.34 27.02
N LEU A 165 -16.75 16.00 25.90
CA LEU A 165 -16.14 15.98 24.59
C LEU A 165 -16.91 16.93 23.69
N ARG A 166 -16.20 17.77 22.94
CA ARG A 166 -16.77 18.62 21.92
C ARG A 166 -16.72 17.90 20.58
N LEU A 167 -17.88 17.64 19.99
CA LEU A 167 -18.03 17.03 18.68
C LEU A 167 -18.35 18.11 17.66
N ALA A 168 -17.61 18.14 16.55
CA ALA A 168 -17.85 19.02 15.43
C ALA A 168 -18.12 18.22 14.14
N GLN A 169 -19.31 18.39 13.55
CA GLN A 169 -19.70 17.75 12.28
C GLN A 169 -20.55 18.71 11.44
N GLY A 170 -20.14 18.98 10.20
CA GLY A 170 -20.94 19.77 9.25
C GLY A 170 -21.27 21.19 9.72
N GLY A 171 -20.36 21.83 10.47
CA GLY A 171 -20.57 23.17 11.02
C GLY A 171 -21.25 23.21 12.40
N ALA A 172 -21.97 22.14 12.78
CA ALA A 172 -22.49 22.00 14.14
C ALA A 172 -21.36 21.67 15.11
N ARG A 173 -21.35 22.32 16.27
CA ARG A 173 -20.48 22.02 17.41
C ARG A 173 -21.34 21.75 18.62
N LEU A 174 -21.09 20.64 19.30
CA LEU A 174 -21.87 20.22 20.45
C LEU A 174 -20.93 19.68 21.52
N GLU A 175 -21.11 20.15 22.75
CA GLU A 175 -20.43 19.62 23.92
C GLU A 175 -21.31 18.57 24.55
N LEU A 176 -20.81 17.34 24.64
CA LEU A 176 -21.51 16.21 25.19
C LEU A 176 -20.74 15.67 26.39
N PRO A 177 -21.41 15.30 27.49
CA PRO A 177 -20.78 14.50 28.54
C PRO A 177 -20.25 13.20 27.94
N ALA A 178 -19.13 12.72 28.45
CA ALA A 178 -18.49 11.49 28.03
C ALA A 178 -18.38 10.52 29.20
N THR A 179 -18.64 9.24 28.94
CA THR A 179 -18.49 8.21 29.96
C THR A 179 -17.00 8.00 30.26
N PRO A 180 -16.65 7.43 31.43
CA PRO A 180 -15.26 7.09 31.76
C PRO A 180 -14.60 6.20 30.71
N GLU A 181 -15.35 5.29 30.08
CA GLU A 181 -14.88 4.42 29.01
C GLU A 181 -14.51 5.23 27.76
N ALA A 182 -15.38 6.15 27.33
CA ALA A 182 -15.10 7.05 26.21
C ALA A 182 -13.88 7.94 26.48
N LEU A 183 -13.73 8.45 27.70
CA LEU A 183 -12.58 9.27 28.10
C LEU A 183 -11.28 8.45 28.13
N GLY A 184 -11.35 7.20 28.60
CA GLY A 184 -10.23 6.25 28.60
C GLY A 184 -9.80 5.87 27.18
N ALA A 185 -10.74 5.54 26.31
CA ALA A 185 -10.49 5.26 24.89
C ALA A 185 -9.98 6.49 24.13
N GLY A 186 -10.48 7.67 24.48
CA GLY A 186 -10.09 8.95 23.89
C GLY A 186 -8.71 9.45 24.30
N GLY A 187 -8.22 9.07 25.49
CA GLY A 187 -6.93 9.50 26.03
C GLY A 187 -5.74 9.36 25.06
N PRO A 188 -5.45 8.17 24.52
CA PRO A 188 -4.38 7.99 23.53
C PRO A 188 -4.70 8.54 22.14
N LEU A 189 -5.98 8.80 21.84
CA LEU A 189 -6.44 9.24 20.51
C LEU A 189 -6.50 10.77 20.35
N LEU A 190 -6.63 11.50 21.47
CA LEU A 190 -6.80 12.94 21.52
C LEU A 190 -5.57 13.58 22.18
N PRO A 191 -4.68 14.24 21.42
CA PRO A 191 -3.57 14.97 22.02
C PRO A 191 -4.09 16.11 22.90
N GLU A 192 -3.37 16.44 23.98
CA GLU A 192 -3.75 17.54 24.87
C GLU A 192 -3.87 18.86 24.08
N GLY A 193 -5.01 19.53 24.21
CA GLY A 193 -5.32 20.74 23.44
C GLY A 193 -5.56 20.54 21.95
N GLY A 194 -5.57 19.29 21.46
CA GLY A 194 -5.77 18.96 20.07
C GLY A 194 -7.18 18.45 19.74
N SER A 195 -7.47 18.38 18.45
CA SER A 195 -8.68 17.72 17.93
C SER A 195 -8.31 16.63 16.94
N ALA A 196 -9.04 15.51 16.98
CA ALA A 196 -8.83 14.38 16.07
C ALA A 196 -10.14 14.02 15.35
N ARG A 197 -10.04 13.46 14.14
CA ARG A 197 -11.20 12.90 13.44
C ARG A 197 -11.42 11.48 13.95
N LEU A 198 -12.51 11.27 14.69
CA LEU A 198 -12.84 9.99 15.34
C LEU A 198 -14.27 9.56 14.99
N PHE A 199 -14.56 8.28 15.21
CA PHE A 199 -15.93 7.80 15.34
C PHE A 199 -16.30 7.83 16.82
N ALA A 200 -17.34 8.59 17.15
CA ALA A 200 -17.88 8.67 18.49
C ALA A 200 -19.21 7.92 18.54
N TYR A 201 -19.34 6.95 19.45
CA TYR A 201 -20.62 6.32 19.72
C TYR A 201 -21.40 7.23 20.67
N VAL A 202 -22.50 7.78 20.17
CA VAL A 202 -23.35 8.71 20.92
C VAL A 202 -24.66 8.01 21.23
N ARG A 203 -25.07 8.05 22.50
CA ARG A 203 -26.31 7.44 22.99
C ARG A 203 -27.13 8.48 23.73
N ALA A 204 -28.44 8.45 23.52
CA ALA A 204 -29.40 9.21 24.30
C ALA A 204 -29.73 8.46 25.59
N GLU A 205 -29.54 9.13 26.71
CA GLU A 205 -29.89 8.66 28.04
C GLU A 205 -31.02 9.52 28.59
N GLU A 206 -32.07 8.88 29.11
CA GLU A 206 -33.13 9.58 29.83
C GLU A 206 -32.67 9.80 31.27
N HIS A 207 -32.31 11.03 31.60
CA HIS A 207 -32.08 11.42 32.97
C HIS A 207 -33.40 11.87 33.58
N VAL A 208 -33.82 11.17 34.64
CA VAL A 208 -34.90 11.61 35.49
C VAL A 208 -34.36 12.77 36.30
N ARG A 209 -34.78 13.99 35.96
CA ARG A 209 -34.41 15.15 36.76
C ARG A 209 -35.17 15.02 38.08
N GLY A 210 -34.44 14.79 39.17
CA GLY A 210 -35.00 14.80 40.52
C GLY A 210 -35.55 16.19 40.80
N GLY A 211 -36.81 16.41 40.45
CA GLY A 211 -37.54 17.61 40.85
C GLY A 211 -37.92 17.48 42.32
N GLU A 212 -37.88 18.58 43.05
CA GLU A 212 -38.40 18.68 44.42
C GLU A 212 -39.93 18.52 44.49
N GLY A 213 -40.60 18.33 43.35
CA GLY A 213 -42.03 18.04 43.25
C GLY A 213 -42.35 16.73 43.95
N GLY A 214 -43.30 16.77 44.90
CA GLY A 214 -43.73 15.60 45.66
C GLY A 214 -44.20 14.44 44.78
N TYR A 215 -44.31 13.23 45.37
CA TYR A 215 -44.64 11.93 44.75
C TYR A 215 -45.79 11.87 43.73
N ARG A 216 -46.58 12.95 43.56
CA ARG A 216 -47.72 13.01 42.64
C ARG A 216 -47.41 13.68 41.28
N GLU A 217 -46.28 14.37 41.12
CA GLU A 217 -45.93 14.96 39.82
C GLU A 217 -45.16 13.96 38.95
N ALA A 218 -45.57 13.83 37.68
CA ALA A 218 -44.87 12.99 36.71
C ALA A 218 -43.45 13.55 36.51
N GLN A 219 -42.44 12.75 36.88
CA GLN A 219 -41.05 13.16 36.81
C GLN A 219 -40.68 13.54 35.37
N ARG A 220 -40.20 14.78 35.19
CA ARG A 220 -39.79 15.28 33.88
C ARG A 220 -38.52 14.56 33.45
N ARG A 221 -38.62 13.74 32.41
CA ARG A 221 -37.47 13.05 31.80
C ARG A 221 -36.78 14.00 30.84
N GLU A 222 -35.49 14.21 31.04
CA GLU A 222 -34.65 15.01 30.15
C GLU A 222 -33.78 14.07 29.32
N ARG A 223 -33.85 14.20 27.99
CA ARG A 223 -33.04 13.40 27.08
C ARG A 223 -31.67 14.06 26.95
N VAL A 224 -30.66 13.43 27.53
CA VAL A 224 -29.26 13.89 27.47
C VAL A 224 -28.50 12.99 26.51
N LEU A 225 -27.73 13.57 25.60
CA LEU A 225 -26.84 12.80 24.72
C LEU A 225 -25.49 12.63 25.42
N THR A 226 -24.97 11.40 25.46
CA THR A 226 -23.70 11.07 26.10
C THR A 226 -22.81 10.36 25.08
N VAL A 227 -21.50 10.65 25.09
CA VAL A 227 -20.51 9.89 24.31
C VAL A 227 -20.10 8.67 25.12
N ALA A 228 -20.46 7.49 24.62
CA ALA A 228 -20.22 6.22 25.31
C ALA A 228 -18.95 5.49 24.83
N ASP A 229 -18.47 5.77 23.61
CA ASP A 229 -17.22 5.18 23.11
C ASP A 229 -16.54 6.06 22.04
N LEU A 230 -15.23 5.87 21.86
CA LEU A 230 -14.40 6.54 20.85
C LEU A 230 -13.51 5.54 20.13
N VAL A 231 -13.62 5.50 18.80
CA VAL A 231 -12.82 4.62 17.95
C VAL A 231 -12.14 5.42 16.84
N ARG A 232 -10.88 5.07 16.55
CA ARG A 232 -10.16 5.66 15.42
C ARG A 232 -10.82 5.22 14.12
N PRO A 233 -11.02 6.11 13.13
CA PRO A 233 -11.40 5.66 11.81
C PRO A 233 -10.36 4.63 11.35
N PRO A 234 -10.78 3.54 10.68
CA PRO A 234 -9.84 2.60 10.11
C PRO A 234 -8.89 3.43 9.26
N ALA A 235 -7.59 3.20 9.43
CA ALA A 235 -6.61 3.81 8.56
C ALA A 235 -7.09 3.55 7.14
N TRP A 236 -7.11 4.58 6.29
CA TRP A 236 -7.37 4.36 4.88
C TRP A 236 -6.23 3.48 4.39
N VAL A 237 -6.48 2.18 4.35
CA VAL A 237 -5.63 1.22 3.67
C VAL A 237 -6.03 1.39 2.22
N PRO A 238 -5.10 1.78 1.34
CA PRO A 238 -5.39 1.80 -0.07
C PRO A 238 -5.97 0.44 -0.47
N PRO A 239 -6.98 0.38 -1.34
CA PRO A 239 -7.66 -0.88 -1.68
C PRO A 239 -6.69 -1.98 -2.18
N TRP A 240 -5.53 -1.60 -2.71
CA TRP A 240 -4.47 -2.53 -3.14
C TRP A 240 -3.55 -3.04 -2.00
N LEU A 241 -3.68 -2.52 -0.78
CA LEU A 241 -2.89 -2.91 0.40
C LEU A 241 -3.71 -3.72 1.42
N ASP A 242 -5.04 -3.77 1.28
CA ASP A 242 -5.83 -4.75 2.01
C ASP A 242 -5.62 -6.11 1.34
N GLY A 243 -5.02 -7.05 2.06
CA GLY A 243 -4.63 -8.35 1.53
C GLY A 243 -5.78 -9.11 0.87
N GLY A 244 -7.03 -8.87 1.28
CA GLY A 244 -8.21 -9.47 0.65
C GLY A 244 -8.54 -8.90 -0.73
N GLU A 245 -8.48 -7.57 -0.89
CA GLU A 245 -8.76 -6.92 -2.18
C GLU A 245 -7.59 -7.07 -3.15
N ALA A 246 -6.34 -7.02 -2.67
CA ALA A 246 -5.18 -7.33 -3.49
C ALA A 246 -5.27 -8.76 -4.07
N GLN A 247 -5.63 -9.75 -3.24
CA GLN A 247 -5.88 -11.12 -3.69
C GLN A 247 -7.02 -11.21 -4.71
N TRP A 248 -8.09 -10.45 -4.53
CA TRP A 248 -9.19 -10.39 -5.49
C TRP A 248 -8.75 -9.81 -6.84
N TRP A 249 -8.03 -8.68 -6.83
CA TRP A 249 -7.49 -8.06 -8.05
C TRP A 249 -6.47 -8.94 -8.76
N LEU A 250 -5.56 -9.58 -8.02
CA LEU A 250 -4.63 -10.56 -8.57
C LEU A 250 -5.37 -11.74 -9.21
N SER A 251 -6.41 -12.25 -8.57
CA SER A 251 -7.23 -13.34 -9.14
C SER A 251 -7.95 -12.93 -10.44
N ARG A 252 -8.46 -11.70 -10.50
CA ARG A 252 -9.14 -11.16 -11.69
C ARG A 252 -8.17 -10.87 -12.83
N ALA A 253 -7.03 -10.27 -12.54
CA ALA A 253 -5.98 -10.03 -13.54
C ALA A 253 -5.51 -11.36 -14.15
N TRP A 254 -5.38 -12.40 -13.32
CA TRP A 254 -4.99 -13.73 -13.78
C TRP A 254 -6.05 -14.41 -14.65
N GLN A 255 -7.34 -14.31 -14.27
CA GLN A 255 -8.44 -14.80 -15.10
C GLN A 255 -8.52 -14.10 -16.46
N VAL A 256 -8.36 -12.77 -16.48
CA VAL A 256 -8.34 -12.00 -17.73
C VAL A 256 -7.16 -12.40 -18.60
N GLY A 257 -5.97 -12.54 -18.01
CA GLY A 257 -4.78 -13.04 -18.71
C GLY A 257 -4.98 -14.44 -19.31
N ALA A 258 -5.59 -15.35 -18.56
CA ALA A 258 -5.90 -16.70 -19.04
C ALA A 258 -6.89 -16.71 -20.21
N VAL A 259 -7.93 -15.85 -20.17
CA VAL A 259 -8.90 -15.71 -21.27
C VAL A 259 -8.23 -15.15 -22.51
N VAL A 260 -7.43 -14.09 -22.38
CA VAL A 260 -6.71 -13.48 -23.51
C VAL A 260 -5.75 -14.50 -24.14
N ALA A 261 -4.99 -15.24 -23.33
CA ALA A 261 -4.10 -16.28 -23.82
C ALA A 261 -4.85 -17.40 -24.58
N ALA A 262 -6.01 -17.83 -24.07
CA ALA A 262 -6.85 -18.83 -24.74
C ALA A 262 -7.37 -18.33 -26.10
N VAL A 263 -7.84 -17.08 -26.17
CA VAL A 263 -8.32 -16.46 -27.41
C VAL A 263 -7.20 -16.32 -28.43
N LEU A 264 -6.02 -15.86 -28.01
CA LEU A 264 -4.86 -15.75 -28.90
C LEU A 264 -4.42 -17.12 -29.42
N ARG A 265 -4.43 -18.15 -28.57
CA ARG A 265 -4.09 -19.52 -29.00
C ARG A 265 -5.10 -20.07 -29.99
N ALA A 266 -6.40 -19.83 -29.78
CA ALA A 266 -7.45 -20.23 -30.72
C ALA A 266 -7.28 -19.51 -32.07
N ALA A 267 -7.00 -18.20 -32.06
CA ALA A 267 -6.75 -17.44 -33.28
C ALA A 267 -5.53 -17.95 -34.06
N GLN A 268 -4.44 -18.33 -33.36
CA GLN A 268 -3.26 -18.92 -33.99
C GLN A 268 -3.56 -20.27 -34.66
N LEU A 269 -4.33 -21.14 -34.01
CA LEU A 269 -4.71 -22.44 -34.58
C LEU A 269 -5.57 -22.26 -35.84
N VAL A 270 -6.50 -21.31 -35.81
CA VAL A 270 -7.38 -21.00 -36.95
C VAL A 270 -6.57 -20.41 -38.11
N ALA A 271 -5.65 -19.47 -37.84
CA ALA A 271 -4.77 -18.91 -38.87
C ALA A 271 -3.86 -19.97 -39.49
N GLY A 272 -3.31 -20.88 -38.67
CA GLY A 272 -2.47 -21.99 -39.15
C GLY A 272 -3.22 -23.08 -39.94
N ALA A 273 -4.55 -23.17 -39.80
CA ALA A 273 -5.37 -24.09 -40.58
C ALA A 273 -5.82 -23.53 -41.94
N MET A 274 -5.68 -22.21 -42.14
CA MET A 274 -6.11 -21.51 -43.35
C MET A 274 -4.98 -21.16 -44.33
N GLY A 275 -3.72 -21.34 -43.93
CA GLY A 275 -2.53 -21.15 -44.78
C GLY A 275 -1.87 -22.47 -45.11
#